data_AF-A0A1S2MFS9-F1
#
_entry.id   AF-A0A1S2MFS9-F1
#
_cell.length_a   1.000
_cell.length_b   1.000
_cell.length_c   1.000
_cell.angle_alpha   90.00
_cell.angle_beta   90.00
_cell.angle_gamma   90.00
#
_symmetry.space_group_name_H-M   'P 1'
#
loop_
_entity.id
_entity.type
_entity.pdbx_description
1 polymer ?
#
loop_
_entity_poly.entity_id
_entity_poly.type
_entity_poly.pdbx_seq_one_letter_code
_entity_poly.pdbx_strand_id
1 'polypeptide(L)' 'MGGLVIILPFMSIMIGLYLITLGLWELREGVNRNQYIKYMFTGLFLLLILTPLLGLIGNFLNFHLN' A
#
# COMPACT_ATOMS: atom_id res chain seq x y z
N MET A 1 19.65 9.99 -0.16
CA MET A 1 18.59 9.38 0.67
C MET A 1 17.19 9.91 0.33
N GLY A 2 17.01 11.20 0.00
CA GLY A 2 15.68 11.76 -0.29
C GLY A 2 14.85 11.08 -1.39
N GLY A 3 15.49 10.56 -2.45
CA GLY A 3 14.77 9.82 -3.51
C GLY A 3 14.09 8.54 -3.01
N LEU A 4 14.75 7.77 -2.12
CA LEU A 4 14.18 6.55 -1.55
C LEU A 4 13.00 6.85 -0.61
N VAL A 5 13.07 7.96 0.13
CA VAL A 5 11.99 8.43 1.01
C VAL A 5 10.70 8.72 0.23
N ILE A 6 10.81 9.11 -1.04
CA ILE A 6 9.66 9.41 -1.91
C ILE A 6 9.20 8.16 -2.67
N ILE A 7 10.13 7.36 -3.19
CA ILE A 7 9.82 6.19 -4.04
C ILE A 7 9.12 5.07 -3.27
N LEU A 8 9.52 4.80 -2.03
CA LEU A 8 8.96 3.70 -1.23
C LEU A 8 7.45 3.86 -0.95
N PRO A 9 6.98 5.01 -0.44
CA PRO A 9 5.55 5.27 -0.29
C PRO A 9 4.80 5.19 -1.62
N PHE A 10 5.40 5.69 -2.70
CA PHE A 10 4.76 5.68 -4.03
C PHE A 10 4.53 4.25 -4.56
N MET A 11 5.53 3.38 -4.43
CA MET A 11 5.42 1.97 -4.78
C MET A 11 4.35 1.25 -3.93
N SER A 12 4.30 1.56 -2.63
CA SER A 12 3.27 1.02 -1.72
C SER A 12 1.86 1.42 -2.17
N ILE A 13 1.66 2.68 -2.60
CA ILE A 13 0.38 3.15 -3.14
C ILE A 13 0.01 2.39 -4.41
N MET A 14 0.94 2.24 -5.36
CA MET A 14 0.69 1.55 -6.62
C MET A 14 0.27 0.09 -6.39
N ILE A 15 0.99 -0.62 -5.51
CA ILE A 15 0.68 -2.01 -5.16
C ILE A 15 -0.68 -2.09 -4.44
N GLY A 16 -0.94 -1.17 -3.50
CA GLY A 16 -2.21 -1.11 -2.77
C GLY A 16 -3.41 -0.93 -3.68
N LEU A 17 -3.33 0.02 -4.63
CA LEU A 17 -4.37 0.25 -5.64
C LEU A 17 -4.56 -0.94 -6.58
N TYR A 18 -3.46 -1.59 -6.98
CA TYR A 18 -3.53 -2.81 -7.78
C TYR A 18 -4.27 -3.93 -7.04
N LEU A 19 -3.98 -4.14 -5.75
CA LEU A 19 -4.69 -5.16 -4.96
C LEU A 19 -6.17 -4.83 -4.76
N ILE A 20 -6.53 -3.55 -4.57
CA ILE A 20 -7.94 -3.15 -4.48
C ILE A 20 -8.66 -3.42 -5.79
N THR A 21 -8.07 -3.06 -6.93
CA THR A 21 -8.67 -3.33 -8.24
C THR A 21 -8.83 -4.82 -8.51
N LEU A 22 -7.85 -5.64 -8.10
CA LEU A 22 -7.96 -7.10 -8.16
C LEU A 22 -9.05 -7.63 -7.21
N GLY A 23 -9.16 -7.08 -6.00
CA GLY A 23 -10.26 -7.40 -5.08
C GLY A 23 -11.63 -7.11 -5.71
N LEU A 24 -11.80 -5.92 -6.30
CA LEU A 24 -13.05 -5.56 -6.99
C LEU A 24 -13.36 -6.50 -8.17
N TRP A 25 -12.35 -6.98 -8.87
CA TRP A 25 -12.51 -8.00 -9.91
C TRP A 25 -13.04 -9.32 -9.34
N GLU A 26 -12.46 -9.81 -8.25
CA GLU A 26 -12.91 -11.02 -7.55
C GLU A 26 -14.34 -10.88 -7.00
N LEU A 27 -14.70 -9.67 -6.54
CA LEU A 27 -16.06 -9.35 -6.11
C LEU A 27 -17.06 -9.44 -7.27
N ARG A 28 -16.66 -8.97 -8.45
CA ARG A 28 -17.47 -9.04 -9.68
C ARG A 28 -17.69 -10.48 -10.13
N GLU A 29 -16.64 -11.31 -10.11
CA GLU A 29 -16.77 -12.73 -10.46
C GLU A 29 -17.60 -13.50 -9.42
N GLY A 30 -17.48 -13.15 -8.14
CA GLY A 30 -18.28 -13.71 -7.05
C GLY A 30 -17.98 -15.18 -6.72
N VAL A 31 -16.97 -15.77 -7.36
CA VAL A 31 -16.59 -17.20 -7.21
C VAL A 31 -15.82 -17.42 -5.90
N ASN A 32 -14.83 -16.57 -5.60
CA ASN A 32 -13.97 -16.73 -4.42
C ASN A 32 -14.02 -15.51 -3.49
N ARG A 33 -14.99 -15.51 -2.57
CA ARG A 33 -15.16 -14.43 -1.58
C ARG A 33 -13.96 -14.23 -0.65
N ASN A 34 -13.22 -15.31 -0.35
CA ASN A 34 -12.07 -15.22 0.54
C ASN A 34 -10.91 -14.46 -0.13
N GLN A 35 -10.75 -14.66 -1.44
CA GLN A 35 -9.76 -13.97 -2.25
C GLN A 35 -10.07 -12.48 -2.39
N TYR A 36 -11.35 -12.12 -2.60
CA TYR A 36 -11.83 -10.74 -2.51
C TYR A 36 -11.41 -10.06 -1.20
N ILE A 37 -11.77 -10.67 -0.05
CA ILE A 37 -11.49 -10.10 1.28
C ILE A 37 -9.98 -9.91 1.44
N LYS A 38 -9.19 -10.93 1.08
CA LYS A 38 -7.73 -10.88 1.20
C LYS A 38 -7.13 -9.72 0.40
N TYR A 39 -7.50 -9.57 -0.87
CA TYR A 39 -6.96 -8.50 -1.72
C TYR A 39 -7.44 -7.12 -1.28
N MET A 40 -8.71 -6.96 -0.93
CA MET A 40 -9.23 -5.67 -0.44
C MET A 40 -8.55 -5.23 0.85
N PHE A 41 -8.49 -6.11 1.86
CA PHE A 41 -7.88 -5.75 3.15
C PHE A 41 -6.38 -5.48 3.00
N THR A 42 -5.67 -6.29 2.20
CA THR A 42 -4.24 -6.08 1.98
C THR A 42 -4.00 -4.76 1.24
N GLY A 43 -4.78 -4.47 0.20
CA GLY A 43 -4.65 -3.22 -0.55
C GLY A 43 -4.97 -1.98 0.29
N LEU A 44 -6.03 -2.02 1.11
CA LEU A 44 -6.38 -0.97 2.05
C LEU A 44 -5.33 -0.80 3.15
N PHE A 45 -4.78 -1.90 3.67
CA PHE A 45 -3.68 -1.86 4.64
C PHE A 45 -2.46 -1.14 4.06
N LEU A 46 -2.07 -1.46 2.82
CA LEU A 46 -0.94 -0.80 2.16
C LEU A 46 -1.18 0.70 2.00
N LEU A 47 -2.39 1.12 1.61
CA LEU A 47 -2.72 2.53 1.43
C LEU A 47 -2.85 3.31 2.73
N LEU A 48 -3.60 2.78 3.69
CA LEU A 48 -4.02 3.53 4.87
C LEU A 48 -3.05 3.41 6.04
N ILE A 49 -2.26 2.34 6.10
CA ILE A 49 -1.37 2.06 7.23
C ILE A 49 0.08 2.07 6.79
N LEU A 50 0.46 1.23 5.81
CA LEU A 50 1.87 1.09 5.44
C LEU A 50 2.43 2.36 4.80
N THR A 51 1.68 2.98 3.88
CA THR A 51 2.16 4.17 3.16
C THR A 51 2.44 5.35 4.11
N PRO A 52 1.52 5.74 5.03
CA PRO A 52 1.83 6.76 6.04
C PRO A 52 3.00 6.38 6.94
N LEU A 53 3.10 5.11 7.35
CA LEU A 53 4.20 4.63 8.18
C LEU A 53 5.56 4.78 7.49
N LEU A 54 5.64 4.42 6.20
CA LEU A 54 6.85 4.60 5.39
C LEU A 54 7.23 6.08 5.26
N GLY A 55 6.24 6.97 5.10
CA GLY A 55 6.46 8.41 5.10
C GLY A 55 7.02 8.93 6.43
N LEU A 56 6.46 8.47 7.57
CA LEU A 56 6.95 8.83 8.91
C LEU A 56 8.37 8.34 9.15
N ILE A 57 8.67 7.08 8.79
CA ILE A 57 10.02 6.51 8.90
C ILE A 57 11.01 7.29 8.03
N GLY A 58 10.63 7.59 6.78
CA GLY A 58 11.47 8.36 5.87
C GLY A 58 11.78 9.76 6.39
N ASN A 59 10.79 10.45 6.97
CA ASN A 59 10.98 11.76 7.59
C ASN A 59 11.87 11.68 8.84
N PHE A 60 11.66 10.67 9.69
CA PHE A 60 12.48 10.45 10.88
C PHE A 60 13.95 10.24 10.53
N LEU A 61 14.23 9.37 9.54
CA LEU A 61 15.59 9.12 9.07
C LEU A 61 16.22 10.37 8.46
N ASN A 62 15.46 11.15 7.70
CA ASN A 62 15.95 12.40 7.11
C ASN A 62 16.26 13.48 8.17
N PHE A 63 15.52 13.50 9.29
CA PHE A 63 15.80 14.41 10.41
C PHE A 63 17.04 14.01 11.21
N HIS A 64 17.31 12.71 11.36
CA HIS A 64 18.43 12.24 12.17
C HIS A 64 19.77 12.19 11.40
N LEU A 65 19.74 12.10 10.07
CA LEU A 65 20.93 11.92 9.22
C LEU A 65 21.37 13.20 8.48
N ASN A 66 20.62 14.31 8.59
CA ASN A 66 21.03 15.66 8.20
C ASN A 66 21.54 16.43 9.41
#